data_AF-Q3JBP8-F1
#
_entry.id   AF-Q3JBP8-F1
#
_cell.length_a   1.000
_cell.length_b   1.000
_cell.length_c   1.000
_cell.angle_alpha   90.00
_cell.angle_beta   90.00
_cell.angle_gamma   90.00
#
_symmetry.space_group_name_H-M   'P 1'
#
loop_
_entity.id
_entity.type
_entity.pdbx_description
1 polymer ?
#
loop_
_entity_poly.entity_id
_entity_poly.type
_entity_poly.pdbx_seq_one_letter_code
_entity_poly.pdbx_strand_id
1 'polypeptide(L)'
;MKGRDIASWKTQLWVWVILIILLLGTFGSAYISLGPFNLVINIFIAIGQTLLVLTFFMHLRYRDHLVRIFAAAGFFWLLLLFVFTLSDYITRLEPVSANKLVYVYPGVSAKEQPDHPPPSSQKRVEASPQAAQLKSQLSRKVNLKRGKKVYQETCFACHGTGALGAPKKGDKAAWSKRATQGLETLVTHAMNGYKAMPPKGGNQKLNVNEIRSGVVYMLTESEVVLGQKK
;
A
#
# COMPACT_ATOMS: atom_id res chain seq x y z
N MET A 1 54.11 20.64 16.26
CA MET A 1 52.73 20.24 15.89
C MET A 1 52.09 21.37 15.12
N LYS A 2 51.84 21.21 13.81
CA LYS A 2 51.23 22.27 12.99
C LYS A 2 49.72 22.23 13.19
N GLY A 3 49.13 23.32 13.68
CA GLY A 3 47.68 23.42 13.81
C GLY A 3 47.04 23.17 12.44
N ARG A 4 46.24 22.12 12.31
CA ARG A 4 45.44 21.89 11.10
C ARG A 4 44.27 22.85 11.18
N ASP A 5 44.21 23.78 10.24
CA ASP A 5 43.26 24.88 10.24
C ASP A 5 41.83 24.31 10.29
N ILE A 6 41.15 24.53 11.42
CA ILE A 6 39.69 24.38 11.48
C ILE A 6 39.09 25.24 10.38
N ALA A 7 38.23 24.64 9.56
CA ALA A 7 37.79 25.23 8.29
C ALA A 7 37.36 26.69 8.48
N SER A 8 37.96 27.61 7.72
CA SER A 8 37.76 29.05 7.90
C SER A 8 36.29 29.40 8.02
N TRP A 9 35.93 30.30 8.93
CA TRP A 9 34.53 30.70 9.14
C TRP A 9 33.85 31.18 7.83
N LYS A 10 34.63 31.77 6.91
CA LYS A 10 34.20 32.13 5.55
C LYS A 10 33.77 30.89 4.74
N THR A 11 34.54 29.81 4.78
CA THR A 11 34.21 28.52 4.15
C THR A 11 32.94 27.93 4.77
N GLN A 12 32.79 28.01 6.09
CA GLN A 12 31.59 27.53 6.79
C GLN A 12 30.33 28.33 6.39
N LEU A 13 30.43 29.66 6.27
CA LEU A 13 29.35 30.50 5.74
C LEU A 13 29.00 30.16 4.29
N TRP A 14 29.99 29.99 3.41
CA TRP A 14 29.73 29.61 2.01
C TRP A 14 29.01 28.26 1.91
N VAL A 15 29.44 27.26 2.68
CA VAL A 15 28.74 25.96 2.74
C VAL A 15 27.33 26.12 3.31
N TRP A 16 27.12 26.95 4.33
CA TRP A 16 25.80 27.24 4.87
C TRP A 16 24.86 27.87 3.84
N VAL A 17 25.33 28.88 3.07
CA VAL A 17 24.55 29.49 1.99
C VAL A 17 24.19 28.46 0.92
N ILE A 18 25.13 27.59 0.53
CA ILE A 18 24.86 26.51 -0.43
C ILE A 18 23.79 25.53 0.11
N LEU A 19 23.85 25.18 1.40
CA LEU A 19 22.83 24.33 2.03
C LEU A 19 21.44 24.99 2.05
N ILE A 20 21.36 26.30 2.31
CA ILE A 20 20.09 27.06 2.23
C ILE A 20 19.55 27.08 0.79
N ILE A 21 20.40 27.27 -0.22
CA ILE A 21 20.00 27.23 -1.64
C ILE A 21 19.48 25.83 -2.02
N LEU A 22 20.17 24.77 -1.60
CA LEU A 22 19.73 23.38 -1.85
C LEU A 22 18.37 23.09 -1.18
N LEU A 23 18.18 23.52 0.07
CA LEU A 23 16.93 23.37 0.82
C LEU A 23 15.77 24.12 0.14
N LEU A 24 16.00 25.36 -0.27
CA LEU A 24 15.03 26.17 -1.02
C LEU A 24 14.73 25.55 -2.41
N GLY A 25 15.71 24.91 -3.04
CA GLY A 25 15.53 24.13 -4.27
C GLY A 25 14.58 22.95 -4.06
N THR A 26 14.76 22.15 -3.02
CA THR A 26 13.82 21.07 -2.66
C THR A 26 12.43 21.62 -2.34
N PHE A 27 12.33 22.71 -1.56
CA PHE A 27 11.04 23.33 -1.25
C PHE A 27 10.32 23.86 -2.51
N GLY A 28 11.03 24.59 -3.38
CA GLY A 28 10.51 25.07 -4.66
C GLY A 28 10.10 23.95 -5.60
N SER A 29 10.82 22.83 -5.60
CA SER A 29 10.47 21.65 -6.41
C SER A 29 9.10 21.05 -6.04
N ALA A 30 8.60 21.24 -4.82
CA ALA A 30 7.29 20.75 -4.41
C ALA A 30 6.13 21.48 -5.12
N TYR A 31 6.36 22.70 -5.61
CA TYR A 31 5.37 23.52 -6.31
C TYR A 31 5.43 23.36 -7.85
N ILE A 32 6.48 22.72 -8.38
CA ILE A 32 6.69 22.52 -9.81
C ILE A 32 6.55 21.03 -10.14
N SER A 33 5.46 20.67 -10.83
CA SER A 33 5.20 19.30 -11.31
C SER A 33 6.15 18.88 -12.43
N LEU A 34 7.39 18.57 -12.07
CA LEU A 34 8.44 18.00 -12.93
C LEU A 34 8.22 16.50 -13.24
N GLY A 35 7.07 15.93 -12.84
CA GLY A 35 6.75 14.51 -13.04
C GLY A 35 7.79 13.58 -12.40
N PRO A 36 8.15 12.46 -13.05
CA PRO A 36 9.14 11.50 -12.51
C PRO A 36 10.52 12.12 -12.21
N PHE A 37 10.92 13.18 -12.90
CA PHE A 37 12.20 13.86 -12.67
C PHE A 37 12.27 14.56 -11.31
N ASN A 38 11.12 14.91 -10.71
CA ASN A 38 11.08 15.50 -9.37
C ASN A 38 11.74 14.60 -8.31
N LEU A 39 11.46 13.29 -8.37
CA LEU A 39 12.04 12.29 -7.46
C LEU A 39 13.57 12.20 -7.64
N VAL A 40 14.01 12.11 -8.88
CA VAL A 40 15.43 11.99 -9.24
C VAL A 40 16.22 13.20 -8.74
N ILE A 41 15.72 14.42 -9.03
CA ILE A 41 16.32 15.68 -8.59
C ILE A 41 16.40 15.76 -7.06
N ASN A 42 15.31 15.44 -6.35
CA ASN A 42 15.30 15.51 -4.89
C ASN A 42 16.23 14.49 -4.22
N ILE A 43 16.40 13.29 -4.79
CA ILE A 43 17.39 12.33 -4.30
C ILE A 43 18.82 12.88 -4.46
N PHE A 44 19.16 13.47 -5.61
CA PHE A 44 20.48 14.09 -5.80
C PHE A 44 20.73 15.27 -4.86
N ILE A 45 19.73 16.15 -4.65
CA ILE A 45 19.83 17.26 -3.69
C ILE A 45 20.05 16.73 -2.26
N ALA A 46 19.28 15.72 -1.83
CA ALA A 46 19.41 15.14 -0.49
C ALA A 46 20.78 14.49 -0.23
N ILE A 47 21.32 13.77 -1.22
CA ILE A 47 22.67 13.18 -1.15
C ILE A 47 23.73 14.29 -1.05
N GLY A 48 23.65 15.32 -1.90
CA GLY A 48 24.55 16.47 -1.86
C GLY A 48 24.53 17.19 -0.52
N GLN A 49 23.33 17.49 -0.01
CA GLN A 49 23.13 18.16 1.29
C GLN A 49 23.75 17.36 2.44
N THR A 50 23.52 16.04 2.47
CA THR A 50 24.08 15.13 3.49
C THR A 50 25.62 15.10 3.41
N LEU A 51 26.20 15.00 2.21
CA LEU A 51 27.66 15.00 2.03
C LEU A 51 28.32 16.31 2.48
N LEU A 52 27.70 17.47 2.19
CA LEU A 52 28.20 18.77 2.65
C LEU A 52 28.20 18.89 4.18
N VAL A 53 27.11 18.46 4.84
CA VAL A 53 27.02 18.47 6.32
C VAL A 53 28.05 17.53 6.94
N LEU A 54 28.18 16.30 6.44
CA LEU A 54 29.17 15.33 6.95
C LEU A 54 30.61 15.83 6.80
N THR A 55 30.96 16.40 5.65
CA THR A 55 32.35 16.77 5.34
C THR A 55 32.80 18.06 6.05
N PHE A 56 31.94 19.08 6.09
CA PHE A 56 32.28 20.40 6.65
C PHE A 56 31.77 20.61 8.08
N PHE A 57 30.47 20.42 8.35
CA PHE A 57 29.91 20.70 9.68
C PHE A 57 30.30 19.64 10.72
N MET A 58 30.26 18.36 10.37
CA MET A 58 30.76 17.28 11.25
C MET A 58 32.28 17.10 11.19
N HIS A 59 33.00 17.95 10.45
CA HIS A 59 34.46 17.99 10.34
C HIS A 59 35.10 16.65 9.92
N LEU A 60 34.35 15.74 9.30
CA LEU A 60 34.82 14.37 8.99
C LEU A 60 35.99 14.37 8.01
N ARG A 61 36.12 15.43 7.17
CA ARG A 61 37.25 15.65 6.26
C ARG A 61 38.54 16.12 6.96
N TYR A 62 38.45 16.66 8.18
CA TYR A 62 39.56 17.25 8.93
C TYR A 62 40.03 16.38 10.11
N ARG A 63 39.15 15.48 10.59
CA ARG A 63 39.49 14.43 11.56
C ARG A 63 40.32 13.31 10.93
N ASP A 64 41.04 12.59 11.79
CA ASP A 64 41.96 11.52 11.41
C ASP A 64 41.26 10.31 10.79
N HIS A 65 42.01 9.50 10.02
CA HIS A 65 41.46 8.43 9.19
C HIS A 65 40.61 7.40 9.97
N LEU A 66 41.00 7.08 11.21
CA LEU A 66 40.25 6.16 12.09
C LEU A 66 38.80 6.62 12.31
N VAL A 67 38.57 7.92 12.56
CA VAL A 67 37.22 8.47 12.79
C VAL A 67 36.32 8.29 11.57
N ARG A 68 36.90 8.36 10.36
CA ARG A 68 36.17 8.15 9.10
C ARG A 68 35.76 6.70 8.92
N ILE A 69 36.61 5.75 9.31
CA ILE A 69 36.33 4.32 9.26
C ILE A 69 35.17 3.99 10.20
N PHE A 70 35.19 4.48 11.45
CA PHE A 70 34.08 4.28 12.39
C PHE A 70 32.77 4.92 11.91
N ALA A 71 32.80 6.13 11.35
CA ALA A 71 31.62 6.76 10.77
C ALA A 71 31.05 5.95 9.58
N ALA A 72 31.92 5.49 8.68
CA ALA A 72 31.52 4.67 7.53
C ALA A 72 30.93 3.32 7.97
N ALA A 73 31.50 2.67 8.99
CA ALA A 73 30.95 1.44 9.57
C ALA A 73 29.54 1.66 10.16
N GLY A 74 29.30 2.81 10.82
CA GLY A 74 27.98 3.19 11.32
C GLY A 74 26.94 3.35 10.21
N PHE A 75 27.27 4.06 9.12
CA PHE A 75 26.38 4.20 7.96
C PHE A 75 26.15 2.87 7.22
N PHE A 76 27.18 2.02 7.09
CA PHE A 76 27.05 0.68 6.54
C PHE A 76 26.09 -0.19 7.35
N TRP A 77 26.23 -0.19 8.69
CA TRP A 77 25.35 -0.96 9.57
C TRP A 77 23.91 -0.44 9.54
N LEU A 78 23.71 0.88 9.52
CA LEU A 78 22.38 1.50 9.39
C LEU A 78 21.72 1.12 8.05
N LEU A 79 22.47 1.14 6.95
CA LEU A 79 21.98 0.72 5.64
C LEU A 79 21.60 -0.76 5.61
N LEU A 80 22.41 -1.63 6.22
CA LEU A 80 22.10 -3.06 6.37
C LEU A 80 20.79 -3.28 7.15
N LEU A 81 20.62 -2.63 8.31
CA LEU A 81 19.39 -2.71 9.10
C LEU A 81 18.17 -2.20 8.33
N PHE A 82 18.31 -1.10 7.57
CA PHE A 82 17.23 -0.56 6.75
C PHE A 82 16.83 -1.54 5.62
N VAL A 83 17.81 -2.12 4.92
CA VAL A 83 17.58 -3.13 3.86
C VAL A 83 16.93 -4.39 4.42
N PHE A 84 17.40 -4.92 5.56
CA PHE A 84 16.80 -6.10 6.19
C PHE A 84 15.38 -5.82 6.68
N THR A 85 15.14 -4.65 7.28
CA THR A 85 13.79 -4.22 7.69
C THR A 85 12.87 -4.10 6.47
N LEU A 86 13.32 -3.44 5.39
CA LEU A 86 12.52 -3.30 4.17
C LEU A 86 12.27 -4.66 3.49
N SER A 87 13.23 -5.58 3.53
CA SER A 87 13.09 -6.95 3.05
C SER A 87 12.04 -7.74 3.85
N ASP A 88 12.09 -7.67 5.18
CA ASP A 88 11.06 -8.25 6.05
C ASP A 88 9.67 -7.65 5.77
N TYR A 89 9.56 -6.32 5.62
CA TYR A 89 8.31 -5.67 5.18
C TYR A 89 7.82 -6.15 3.81
N ILE A 90 8.70 -6.26 2.81
CA ILE A 90 8.35 -6.74 1.46
C ILE A 90 7.94 -8.22 1.50
N THR A 91 8.57 -9.04 2.34
CA THR A 91 8.24 -10.46 2.48
C THR A 91 6.94 -10.67 3.27
N ARG A 92 6.60 -9.77 4.19
CA ARG A 92 5.26 -9.68 4.81
C ARG A 92 4.19 -9.12 3.87
N LEU A 93 4.60 -8.38 2.84
CA LEU A 93 3.77 -8.02 1.70
C LEU A 93 3.74 -9.17 0.68
N GLU A 94 3.40 -10.39 1.12
CA GLU A 94 2.83 -11.34 0.18
C GLU A 94 1.66 -10.63 -0.53
N PRO A 95 1.68 -10.48 -1.86
CA PRO A 95 0.44 -10.27 -2.56
C PRO A 95 -0.42 -11.48 -2.22
N VAL A 96 -1.68 -11.27 -1.81
CA VAL A 96 -2.66 -12.35 -1.71
C VAL A 96 -2.55 -13.17 -2.99
N SER A 97 -1.95 -14.36 -2.87
CA SER A 97 -1.32 -15.00 -4.03
C SER A 97 -2.34 -15.11 -5.16
N ALA A 98 -1.93 -14.90 -6.40
CA ALA A 98 -2.79 -15.13 -7.56
C ALA A 98 -3.43 -16.54 -7.49
N ASN A 99 -2.75 -17.51 -6.88
CA ASN A 99 -3.28 -18.83 -6.60
C ASN A 99 -4.40 -18.83 -5.52
N LYS A 100 -4.25 -18.04 -4.43
CA LYS A 100 -5.28 -17.87 -3.38
C LYS A 100 -6.53 -17.18 -3.94
N LEU A 101 -6.37 -16.28 -4.92
CA LEU A 101 -7.48 -15.72 -5.69
C LEU A 101 -8.24 -16.80 -6.49
N VAL A 102 -7.55 -17.72 -7.17
CA VAL A 102 -8.18 -18.80 -7.93
C VAL A 102 -9.00 -19.74 -7.02
N TYR A 103 -8.51 -20.07 -5.83
CA TYR A 103 -9.25 -20.91 -4.87
C TYR A 103 -10.43 -20.20 -4.19
N VAL A 104 -10.32 -18.89 -3.91
CA VAL A 104 -11.41 -18.11 -3.27
C VAL A 104 -12.43 -17.58 -4.30
N TYR A 105 -12.03 -17.47 -5.56
CA TYR A 105 -12.81 -16.95 -6.68
C TYR A 105 -12.45 -17.69 -7.99
N PRO A 106 -13.14 -18.81 -8.31
CA PRO A 106 -12.94 -19.50 -9.58
C PRO A 106 -13.38 -18.59 -10.74
N GLY A 107 -12.41 -17.99 -11.42
CA GLY A 107 -12.64 -17.05 -12.54
C GLY A 107 -11.70 -15.84 -12.61
N VAL A 108 -10.85 -15.58 -11.61
CA VAL A 108 -9.85 -14.49 -11.66
C VAL A 108 -8.47 -15.05 -12.03
N SER A 109 -8.25 -15.31 -13.32
CA SER A 109 -6.93 -15.65 -13.85
C SER A 109 -6.05 -14.40 -13.92
N ALA A 110 -4.76 -14.52 -13.59
CA ALA A 110 -3.83 -13.40 -13.42
C ALA A 110 -3.19 -12.87 -14.72
N LYS A 111 -3.89 -13.01 -15.85
CA LYS A 111 -3.54 -12.42 -17.15
C LYS A 111 -4.83 -11.97 -17.85
N GLU A 112 -5.02 -10.65 -17.97
CA GLU A 112 -5.13 -9.92 -19.25
C GLU A 112 -5.57 -8.46 -19.04
N GLN A 113 -4.80 -7.52 -19.59
CA GLN A 113 -5.25 -6.19 -20.03
C GLN A 113 -4.21 -5.79 -21.11
N PRO A 114 -4.58 -5.42 -22.35
CA PRO A 114 -5.54 -4.34 -22.61
C PRO A 114 -6.48 -4.48 -23.85
N ASP A 115 -7.37 -3.47 -23.95
CA ASP A 115 -7.96 -2.82 -25.14
C ASP A 115 -8.88 -3.52 -26.19
N HIS A 116 -10.02 -2.84 -26.39
CA HIS A 116 -10.97 -2.81 -27.54
C HIS A 116 -11.90 -4.03 -27.90
N PRO A 117 -13.12 -3.76 -28.45
CA PRO A 117 -14.17 -4.75 -28.82
C PRO A 117 -14.11 -5.10 -30.34
N PRO A 118 -15.07 -5.81 -31.01
CA PRO A 118 -16.34 -6.49 -30.61
C PRO A 118 -16.32 -7.99 -31.12
N PRO A 119 -17.38 -8.67 -31.66
CA PRO A 119 -18.84 -8.53 -31.57
C PRO A 119 -19.65 -9.83 -31.22
N SER A 120 -20.91 -9.59 -30.82
CA SER A 120 -22.16 -10.38 -30.91
C SER A 120 -22.25 -11.90 -31.22
N SER A 121 -23.29 -12.50 -30.60
CA SER A 121 -24.06 -13.72 -30.99
C SER A 121 -23.44 -15.06 -30.51
N GLN A 122 -24.14 -16.10 -30.00
CA GLN A 122 -25.57 -16.50 -29.86
C GLN A 122 -25.78 -17.35 -28.57
N LYS A 123 -26.96 -17.79 -28.06
CA LYS A 123 -28.38 -17.35 -28.09
C LYS A 123 -29.27 -18.35 -27.27
N ARG A 124 -29.94 -17.93 -26.17
CA ARG A 124 -31.00 -18.68 -25.39
C ARG A 124 -30.46 -19.88 -24.56
N VAL A 125 -30.87 -20.20 -23.32
CA VAL A 125 -32.23 -20.37 -22.73
C VAL A 125 -32.41 -19.62 -21.40
N GLU A 126 -33.64 -19.18 -21.12
CA GLU A 126 -34.01 -18.34 -19.98
C GLU A 126 -33.96 -19.01 -18.58
N ALA A 127 -33.28 -18.33 -17.64
CA ALA A 127 -33.61 -18.32 -16.21
C ALA A 127 -33.18 -16.97 -15.57
N SER A 128 -34.06 -15.97 -15.65
CA SER A 128 -33.93 -14.58 -15.14
C SER A 128 -32.65 -13.77 -15.54
N PRO A 129 -32.77 -12.74 -16.42
CA PRO A 129 -31.62 -11.97 -16.92
C PRO A 129 -30.75 -11.31 -15.84
N GLN A 130 -31.37 -10.84 -14.75
CA GLN A 130 -30.69 -10.02 -13.74
C GLN A 130 -29.66 -10.82 -12.94
N ALA A 131 -29.91 -12.11 -12.64
CA ALA A 131 -28.97 -12.94 -11.91
C ALA A 131 -27.71 -13.27 -12.74
N ALA A 132 -27.85 -13.42 -14.05
CA ALA A 132 -26.72 -13.65 -14.96
C ALA A 132 -25.90 -12.37 -15.22
N GLN A 133 -26.57 -11.23 -15.41
CA GLN A 133 -25.91 -9.93 -15.52
C GLN A 133 -25.14 -9.60 -14.23
N LEU A 134 -25.74 -9.81 -13.06
CA LEU A 134 -25.09 -9.63 -11.75
C LEU A 134 -23.85 -10.51 -11.62
N LYS A 135 -23.93 -11.81 -11.94
CA LYS A 135 -22.75 -12.71 -11.96
C LYS A 135 -21.63 -12.21 -12.89
N SER A 136 -21.96 -11.70 -14.07
CA SER A 136 -20.96 -11.17 -15.03
C SER A 136 -20.41 -9.78 -14.65
N GLN A 137 -21.08 -9.06 -13.73
CA GLN A 137 -20.60 -7.81 -13.13
C GLN A 137 -19.80 -8.07 -11.85
N LEU A 138 -20.10 -9.15 -11.11
CA LEU A 138 -19.30 -9.62 -9.97
C LEU A 138 -17.87 -9.95 -10.38
N SER A 139 -17.71 -10.73 -11.45
CA SER A 139 -16.40 -11.19 -11.92
C SER A 139 -15.55 -10.06 -12.54
N ARG A 140 -16.17 -8.99 -13.06
CA ARG A 140 -15.46 -7.94 -13.81
C ARG A 140 -14.91 -6.76 -13.00
N LYS A 141 -15.20 -6.63 -11.70
CA LYS A 141 -14.81 -5.42 -10.92
C LYS A 141 -14.34 -5.64 -9.47
N VAL A 142 -13.99 -6.85 -9.05
CA VAL A 142 -13.35 -7.05 -7.73
C VAL A 142 -11.88 -6.65 -7.81
N ASN A 143 -11.48 -5.60 -7.10
CA ASN A 143 -10.09 -5.15 -7.04
C ASN A 143 -9.56 -5.28 -5.60
N LEU A 144 -8.78 -6.33 -5.32
CA LEU A 144 -8.24 -6.58 -3.97
C LEU A 144 -7.36 -5.44 -3.45
N LYS A 145 -6.62 -4.72 -4.30
CA LYS A 145 -5.80 -3.57 -3.88
C LYS A 145 -6.68 -2.43 -3.37
N ARG A 146 -7.81 -2.15 -4.05
CA ARG A 146 -8.84 -1.22 -3.54
C ARG A 146 -9.55 -1.79 -2.31
N GLY A 147 -9.86 -3.08 -2.29
CA GLY A 147 -10.49 -3.78 -1.15
C GLY A 147 -9.67 -3.68 0.14
N LYS A 148 -8.35 -3.92 0.07
CA LYS A 148 -7.41 -3.71 1.18
C LYS A 148 -7.43 -2.27 1.68
N LYS A 149 -7.41 -1.30 0.76
CA LYS A 149 -7.49 0.14 1.10
C LYS A 149 -8.82 0.49 1.79
N VAL A 150 -9.96 0.06 1.24
CA VAL A 150 -11.30 0.24 1.85
C VAL A 150 -11.38 -0.40 3.23
N TYR A 151 -10.81 -1.60 3.40
CA TYR A 151 -10.74 -2.27 4.69
C TYR A 151 -9.94 -1.45 5.69
N GLN A 152 -8.74 -0.98 5.34
CA GLN A 152 -7.89 -0.18 6.23
C GLN A 152 -8.53 1.17 6.59
N GLU A 153 -9.16 1.85 5.62
CA GLU A 153 -9.75 3.19 5.79
C GLU A 153 -11.11 3.20 6.50
N THR A 154 -11.83 2.07 6.54
CA THR A 154 -13.24 2.06 7.01
C THR A 154 -13.60 0.82 7.82
N CYS A 155 -13.25 -0.39 7.37
CA CYS A 155 -13.73 -1.63 8.02
C CYS A 155 -12.88 -2.05 9.23
N PHE A 156 -11.60 -1.68 9.27
CA PHE A 156 -10.61 -2.14 10.25
C PHE A 156 -10.98 -1.76 11.69
N ALA A 157 -11.56 -0.58 11.92
CA ALA A 157 -11.90 -0.08 13.25
C ALA A 157 -12.73 -1.07 14.09
N CYS A 158 -13.67 -1.78 13.44
CA CYS A 158 -14.44 -2.84 14.10
C CYS A 158 -13.91 -4.24 13.78
N HIS A 159 -13.59 -4.54 12.52
CA HIS A 159 -13.25 -5.90 12.09
C HIS A 159 -11.77 -6.31 12.27
N GLY A 160 -10.90 -5.39 12.69
CA GLY A 160 -9.52 -5.71 13.08
C GLY A 160 -9.47 -6.34 14.48
N THR A 161 -10.14 -5.71 15.45
CA THR A 161 -10.14 -6.11 16.86
C THR A 161 -11.38 -6.91 17.28
N GLY A 162 -12.43 -6.94 16.46
CA GLY A 162 -13.73 -7.55 16.78
C GLY A 162 -14.60 -6.69 17.69
N ALA A 163 -14.42 -5.36 17.65
CA ALA A 163 -15.20 -4.42 18.47
C ALA A 163 -16.71 -4.60 18.21
N LEU A 164 -17.52 -4.42 19.27
CA LEU A 164 -18.98 -4.59 19.25
C LEU A 164 -19.45 -5.97 18.74
N GLY A 165 -18.61 -7.01 18.87
CA GLY A 165 -18.90 -8.36 18.37
C GLY A 165 -18.78 -8.50 16.85
N ALA A 166 -18.08 -7.58 16.18
CA ALA A 166 -17.80 -7.67 14.75
C ALA A 166 -16.96 -8.94 14.43
N PRO A 167 -17.25 -9.67 13.34
CA PRO A 167 -16.44 -10.81 12.93
C PRO A 167 -15.02 -10.35 12.56
N LYS A 168 -14.02 -10.86 13.28
CA LYS A 168 -12.60 -10.52 13.06
C LYS A 168 -12.14 -10.98 11.69
N LYS A 169 -11.39 -10.14 10.96
CA LYS A 169 -10.69 -10.57 9.73
C LYS A 169 -9.65 -11.63 10.13
N GLY A 170 -9.67 -12.79 9.47
CA GLY A 170 -8.83 -13.96 9.83
C GLY A 170 -9.60 -15.07 10.57
N ASP A 171 -10.78 -14.80 11.12
CA ASP A 171 -11.58 -15.80 11.82
C ASP A 171 -12.34 -16.72 10.85
N LYS A 172 -11.66 -17.77 10.40
CA LYS A 172 -12.19 -18.77 9.45
C LYS A 172 -13.52 -19.37 9.92
N ALA A 173 -13.72 -19.57 11.23
CA ALA A 173 -14.96 -20.15 11.77
C ALA A 173 -16.14 -19.15 11.70
N ALA A 174 -15.92 -17.88 12.06
CA ALA A 174 -16.92 -16.84 11.94
C ALA A 174 -17.27 -16.50 10.50
N TRP A 175 -16.29 -16.52 9.58
CA TRP A 175 -16.51 -16.20 8.17
C TRP A 175 -17.08 -17.38 7.36
N SER A 176 -16.75 -18.63 7.67
CA SER A 176 -17.32 -19.81 6.98
C SER A 176 -18.83 -19.89 7.18
N LYS A 177 -19.33 -19.63 8.40
CA LYS A 177 -20.77 -19.56 8.71
C LYS A 177 -21.51 -18.42 7.99
N ARG A 178 -20.78 -17.42 7.47
CA ARG A 178 -21.32 -16.25 6.76
C ARG A 178 -21.23 -16.41 5.25
N ALA A 179 -20.17 -17.06 4.74
CA ALA A 179 -20.01 -17.33 3.32
C ALA A 179 -21.09 -18.26 2.73
N THR A 180 -21.75 -19.08 3.56
CA THR A 180 -22.94 -19.84 3.18
C THR A 180 -24.11 -18.97 2.71
N GLN A 181 -24.19 -17.71 3.17
CA GLN A 181 -25.20 -16.74 2.74
C GLN A 181 -24.94 -16.20 1.32
N GLY A 182 -23.76 -16.47 0.75
CA GLY A 182 -23.31 -15.92 -0.52
C GLY A 182 -22.84 -14.47 -0.43
N LEU A 183 -21.98 -14.06 -1.36
CA LEU A 183 -21.37 -12.73 -1.35
C LEU A 183 -22.40 -11.60 -1.41
N GLU A 184 -23.43 -11.73 -2.25
CA GLU A 184 -24.39 -10.65 -2.48
C GLU A 184 -25.22 -10.32 -1.24
N THR A 185 -25.50 -11.31 -0.40
CA THR A 185 -26.11 -11.10 0.92
C THR A 185 -25.18 -10.31 1.83
N LEU A 186 -23.89 -10.68 1.88
CA LEU A 186 -22.88 -9.97 2.68
C LEU A 186 -22.63 -8.53 2.20
N VAL A 187 -22.63 -8.31 0.88
CA VAL A 187 -22.51 -6.97 0.28
C VAL A 187 -23.77 -6.14 0.55
N THR A 188 -24.96 -6.73 0.46
CA THR A 188 -26.22 -6.05 0.79
C THR A 188 -26.27 -5.64 2.26
N HIS A 189 -25.85 -6.52 3.16
CA HIS A 189 -25.71 -6.21 4.60
C HIS A 189 -24.66 -5.13 4.87
N ALA A 190 -23.52 -5.14 4.16
CA ALA A 190 -22.50 -4.10 4.30
C ALA A 190 -22.94 -2.74 3.71
N MET A 191 -23.76 -2.74 2.65
CA MET A 191 -24.35 -1.54 2.04
C MET A 191 -25.40 -0.91 2.95
N ASN A 192 -26.39 -1.69 3.38
CA ASN A 192 -27.58 -1.20 4.07
C ASN A 192 -27.42 -1.14 5.60
N GLY A 193 -26.35 -1.71 6.14
CA GLY A 193 -26.16 -1.93 7.57
C GLY A 193 -26.80 -3.24 8.03
N TYR A 194 -26.27 -3.81 9.11
CA TYR A 194 -26.76 -5.07 9.66
C TYR A 194 -26.39 -5.21 11.15
N LYS A 195 -27.41 -5.29 12.02
CA LYS A 195 -27.23 -5.26 13.48
C LYS A 195 -26.41 -4.02 13.89
N ALA A 196 -25.31 -4.20 14.62
CA ALA A 196 -24.41 -3.11 15.03
C ALA A 196 -23.50 -2.57 13.89
N MET A 197 -23.52 -3.17 12.69
CA MET A 197 -22.74 -2.67 11.55
C MET A 197 -23.49 -1.51 10.86
N PRO A 198 -22.92 -0.29 10.81
CA PRO A 198 -23.56 0.85 10.16
C PRO A 198 -23.62 0.70 8.63
N PRO A 199 -24.57 1.36 7.95
CA PRO A 199 -24.65 1.40 6.48
C PRO A 199 -23.33 1.86 5.85
N LYS A 200 -22.91 1.18 4.78
CA LYS A 200 -21.62 1.38 4.10
C LYS A 200 -20.39 1.34 5.03
N GLY A 201 -20.48 0.65 6.18
CA GLY A 201 -19.43 0.67 7.20
C GLY A 201 -19.20 2.05 7.83
N GLY A 202 -20.19 2.96 7.77
CA GLY A 202 -20.09 4.33 8.27
C GLY A 202 -19.52 5.34 7.26
N ASN A 203 -19.00 4.89 6.11
CA ASN A 203 -18.42 5.76 5.11
C ASN A 203 -19.35 5.91 3.89
N GLN A 204 -20.17 6.96 3.90
CA GLN A 204 -21.17 7.19 2.84
C GLN A 204 -20.57 7.39 1.43
N LYS A 205 -19.29 7.78 1.33
CA LYS A 205 -18.57 7.99 0.06
C LYS A 205 -18.30 6.69 -0.70
N LEU A 206 -18.34 5.53 -0.04
CA LEU A 206 -18.09 4.25 -0.68
C LEU A 206 -19.23 3.84 -1.62
N ASN A 207 -18.87 3.25 -2.76
CA ASN A 207 -19.82 2.64 -3.69
C ASN A 207 -19.87 1.11 -3.55
N VAL A 208 -20.88 0.48 -4.18
CA VAL A 208 -21.13 -0.98 -4.12
C VAL A 208 -19.91 -1.81 -4.51
N ASN A 209 -19.12 -1.40 -5.51
CA ASN A 209 -17.97 -2.16 -5.98
C ASN A 209 -16.78 -2.08 -5.00
N GLU A 210 -16.64 -0.96 -4.31
CA GLU A 210 -15.62 -0.75 -3.27
C GLU A 210 -15.95 -1.58 -2.02
N ILE A 211 -17.21 -1.57 -1.60
CA ILE A 211 -17.71 -2.39 -0.49
C ILE A 211 -17.61 -3.88 -0.84
N ARG A 212 -18.02 -4.30 -2.05
CA ARG A 212 -17.82 -5.68 -2.54
C ARG A 212 -16.34 -6.07 -2.51
N SER A 213 -15.44 -5.20 -2.98
CA SER A 213 -13.99 -5.46 -2.93
C SER A 213 -13.45 -5.58 -1.49
N GLY A 214 -13.96 -4.77 -0.56
CA GLY A 214 -13.63 -4.87 0.87
C GLY A 214 -14.12 -6.18 1.51
N VAL A 215 -15.37 -6.58 1.26
CA VAL A 215 -15.94 -7.85 1.75
C VAL A 215 -15.18 -9.05 1.18
N VAL A 216 -14.85 -9.04 -0.11
CA VAL A 216 -14.03 -10.13 -0.71
C VAL A 216 -12.64 -10.18 -0.10
N TYR A 217 -11.97 -9.04 0.08
CA TYR A 217 -10.67 -8.99 0.78
C TYR A 217 -10.75 -9.63 2.18
N MET A 218 -11.79 -9.31 2.96
CA MET A 218 -11.99 -9.89 4.30
C MET A 218 -12.24 -11.41 4.28
N LEU A 219 -12.98 -11.92 3.30
CA LEU A 219 -13.20 -13.35 3.10
C LEU A 219 -11.89 -14.07 2.71
N THR A 220 -11.12 -13.49 1.78
CA THR A 220 -9.84 -14.04 1.33
C THR A 220 -8.80 -14.09 2.45
N GLU A 221 -8.73 -13.05 3.27
CA GLU A 221 -7.86 -12.95 4.45
C GLU A 221 -8.31 -13.86 5.60
N SER A 222 -9.56 -14.33 5.58
CA SER A 222 -10.10 -15.32 6.52
C SER A 222 -10.06 -16.75 5.96
N GLU A 223 -9.48 -16.92 4.77
CA GLU A 223 -9.35 -18.20 4.05
C GLU A 223 -10.68 -18.91 3.76
N VAL A 224 -11.73 -18.15 3.49
CA VAL A 224 -13.06 -18.69 3.24
C VAL A 224 -13.41 -18.55 1.76
N VAL A 225 -13.64 -19.70 1.12
CA VAL A 225 -14.11 -19.79 -0.27
C VAL A 225 -15.63 -19.61 -0.30
N LEU A 226 -16.11 -18.76 -1.21
CA LEU A 226 -17.53 -18.58 -1.47
C LEU A 226 -18.08 -19.79 -2.24
N GLY A 227 -19.01 -20.53 -1.65
CA GLY A 227 -19.73 -21.62 -2.32
C GLY A 227 -19.29 -23.04 -1.96
N GLN A 228 -18.38 -23.24 -1.00
CA GLN A 228 -18.22 -24.58 -0.41
C GLN A 228 -19.44 -24.93 0.45
N LYS A 229 -20.42 -25.59 -0.18
CA LYS A 229 -21.26 -26.55 0.53
C LYS A 229 -20.36 -27.70 1.01
N LYS A 230 -20.48 -28.06 2.29
CA LYS A 230 -20.16 -29.42 2.74
C LYS A 230 -21.23 -30.38 2.22
#